data_AF-A0A1F6HJB7-F1
#
_entry.id   AF-A0A1F6HJB7-F1
#
_cell.length_a   1.000
_cell.length_b   1.000
_cell.length_c   1.000
_cell.angle_alpha   90.00
_cell.angle_beta   90.00
_cell.angle_gamma   90.00
#
_symmetry.space_group_name_H-M   'P 1'
#
loop_
_entity.id
_entity.type
_entity.pdbx_description
1 polymer ?
#
loop_
_entity_poly.entity_id
_entity_poly.type
_entity_poly.pdbx_seq_one_letter_code
_entity_poly.pdbx_strand_id
1 'polypeptide(L)'
;MDQNLTCPYCKFNITPNIYFCPNCGKKLKDKPLSTSTLKQTGVYLVSLLIPPSGLWYGYKYLKQGDYKSKIIGIIAVVITLVSLIFTVKLTVDVINSVNQSLNKYQSLGF
;
A
#
# COMPACT_ATOMS: atom_id res chain seq x y z
N MET A 1 12.50 30.74 20.45
CA MET A 1 11.16 31.27 20.68
C MET A 1 10.18 30.11 20.71
N ASP A 2 9.65 29.77 21.89
CA ASP A 2 8.68 28.68 22.07
C ASP A 2 7.31 29.08 21.52
N GLN A 3 6.88 28.44 20.44
CA GLN A 3 5.53 28.60 19.87
C GLN A 3 4.54 27.87 20.79
N ASN A 4 4.02 28.57 21.80
CA ASN A 4 2.89 28.10 22.60
C ASN A 4 1.66 28.00 21.70
N LEU A 5 1.25 26.78 21.37
CA LEU A 5 -0.03 26.54 20.72
C LEU A 5 -1.09 26.41 21.80
N THR A 6 -2.33 26.74 21.46
CA THR A 6 -3.47 26.56 22.36
C THR A 6 -4.37 25.45 21.82
N CYS A 7 -4.82 24.55 22.69
CA CYS A 7 -5.73 23.47 22.31
C CYS A 7 -7.10 24.04 21.87
N PRO A 8 -7.60 23.73 20.67
CA PRO A 8 -8.86 24.30 20.17
C PRO A 8 -10.10 23.83 20.95
N TYR A 9 -10.00 22.75 21.72
CA TYR A 9 -11.14 22.16 22.42
C TYR A 9 -11.28 22.59 23.88
N CYS A 10 -10.17 22.76 24.59
CA CYS A 10 -10.17 23.09 26.02
C CYS A 10 -9.41 24.38 26.35
N LYS A 11 -8.87 25.06 25.32
CA LYS A 11 -8.09 26.30 25.44
C LYS A 11 -6.85 26.20 26.34
N PHE A 12 -6.41 24.98 26.63
CA PHE A 12 -5.19 24.73 27.41
C PHE A 12 -3.94 25.04 26.59
N ASN A 13 -2.92 25.60 27.22
CA ASN A 13 -1.65 25.90 26.56
C ASN A 13 -0.85 24.61 26.35
N ILE A 14 -0.43 24.36 25.12
CA ILE A 14 0.20 23.11 24.69
C ILE A 14 1.57 23.37 24.06
N THR A 15 2.52 22.50 24.39
CA THR A 15 3.85 22.49 23.79
C THR A 15 3.76 21.98 22.34
N PRO A 16 4.54 22.52 21.38
CA PRO A 16 4.39 22.25 19.94
C PRO A 16 4.62 20.80 19.44
N ASN A 17 4.87 19.82 20.32
CA ASN A 17 5.21 18.44 19.96
C ASN A 17 4.37 17.36 20.68
N ILE A 18 3.10 17.66 20.97
CA ILE A 18 2.18 16.70 21.60
C ILE A 18 1.09 16.22 20.64
N TYR A 19 0.83 14.92 20.62
CA TYR A 19 -0.17 14.28 19.75
C TYR A 19 -1.59 14.31 20.35
N PHE A 20 -1.67 14.31 21.68
CA PHE A 20 -2.90 14.37 22.45
C PHE A 20 -2.78 15.51 23.46
N CYS A 21 -3.89 16.18 23.74
CA CYS A 21 -3.91 17.22 24.78
C CYS A 21 -3.87 16.56 26.17
N PRO A 22 -2.96 16.96 27.07
CA PRO A 22 -2.86 16.38 28.41
C PRO A 22 -4.07 16.70 29.29
N ASN A 23 -4.77 17.79 28.99
CA ASN A 23 -5.91 18.23 29.79
C ASN A 23 -7.24 17.59 29.34
N CYS A 24 -7.51 17.55 28.02
CA CYS A 24 -8.80 17.06 27.51
C CYS A 24 -8.73 15.70 26.81
N GLY A 25 -7.54 15.12 26.65
CA GLY A 25 -7.33 13.83 25.98
C GLY A 25 -7.63 13.82 24.48
N LYS A 26 -8.13 14.94 23.90
CA LYS A 26 -8.46 15.01 22.48
C LYS A 26 -7.19 15.00 21.63
N LYS A 27 -7.28 14.31 20.50
CA LYS A 27 -6.23 14.18 19.50
C LYS A 27 -6.00 15.52 18.80
N LEU A 28 -4.75 15.97 18.78
CA LEU A 28 -4.33 17.25 18.20
C LEU A 28 -3.61 17.07 16.86
N LYS A 29 -2.87 15.97 16.71
CA LYS A 29 -2.17 15.60 15.47
C LYS A 29 -2.43 14.13 15.15
N ASP A 30 -2.49 13.82 13.86
CA ASP A 30 -2.44 12.44 13.41
C ASP A 30 -1.09 11.81 13.76
N LYS A 31 -1.12 10.61 14.35
CA LYS A 31 0.10 9.86 14.65
C LYS A 31 0.78 9.57 13.31
N PRO A 32 2.08 9.90 13.12
CA PRO A 32 2.79 9.46 11.93
C PRO A 32 2.64 7.93 11.88
N LEU A 33 2.24 7.41 10.72
CA LEU A 33 2.14 5.96 10.56
C LEU A 33 3.53 5.40 10.87
N SER A 34 3.60 4.62 11.94
CA SER A 34 4.84 3.99 12.37
C SER A 34 5.42 3.23 11.19
N THR A 35 6.58 3.68 10.71
CA THR A 35 7.44 3.02 9.71
C THR A 35 8.10 1.78 10.33
N SER A 36 7.34 1.01 11.10
CA SER A 36 7.81 -0.24 11.69
C SER A 36 7.90 -1.27 10.57
N THR A 37 9.03 -1.97 10.51
CA THR A 37 9.39 -3.00 9.53
C THR A 37 8.26 -4.01 9.32
N LEU A 38 7.50 -4.32 10.37
CA LEU A 38 6.39 -5.26 10.35
C LEU A 38 5.21 -4.80 9.48
N LYS A 39 4.91 -3.49 9.49
CA LYS A 39 3.83 -2.92 8.66
C LYS A 39 4.24 -2.81 7.19
N GLN A 40 5.53 -2.60 6.94
CA GLN A 40 6.07 -2.51 5.59
C GLN A 40 6.05 -3.89 4.90
N THR A 41 6.49 -4.94 5.60
CA THR A 41 6.40 -6.33 5.12
C THR A 41 4.96 -6.75 4.85
N GLY A 42 4.02 -6.38 5.74
CA GLY A 42 2.59 -6.67 5.52
C GLY A 42 2.03 -6.00 4.27
N VAL A 43 2.38 -4.74 3.99
CA VAL A 43 1.92 -4.02 2.78
C VAL A 43 2.50 -4.65 1.51
N TYR A 44 3.76 -5.09 1.53
CA TYR A 44 4.37 -5.77 0.40
C TYR A 44 3.79 -7.18 0.16
N LEU A 45 3.55 -7.96 1.22
CA LEU A 45 2.93 -9.29 1.12
C LEU A 45 1.48 -9.19 0.60
N VAL A 46 0.71 -8.22 1.07
CA VAL A 46 -0.67 -8.00 0.60
C VAL A 46 -0.71 -7.53 -0.86
N SER A 47 0.22 -6.67 -1.27
CA SER A 47 0.33 -6.24 -2.67
C SER A 47 0.76 -7.37 -3.61
N LEU A 48 1.49 -8.38 -3.10
CA LEU A 48 1.90 -9.56 -3.84
C LEU A 48 0.77 -10.60 -3.95
N LEU A 49 -0.07 -10.75 -2.92
CA LEU A 49 -1.10 -11.80 -2.83
C LEU A 49 -2.46 -11.44 -3.45
N ILE A 50 -2.81 -10.15 -3.64
CA ILE A 50 -4.14 -9.76 -4.15
C ILE A 50 -4.04 -8.58 -5.15
N PRO A 51 -3.71 -8.85 -6.43
CA PRO A 51 -3.85 -7.87 -7.50
C PRO A 51 -5.35 -7.73 -7.84
N PRO A 52 -6.10 -6.87 -7.13
CA PRO A 52 -6.21 -5.44 -7.45
C PRO A 52 -6.17 -4.48 -6.25
N SER A 53 -5.98 -4.98 -5.01
CA SER A 53 -6.13 -4.18 -3.78
C SER A 53 -4.86 -3.44 -3.33
N GLY A 54 -3.69 -3.80 -3.88
CA GLY A 54 -2.42 -3.09 -3.66
C GLY A 54 -2.43 -1.63 -4.12
N LEU A 55 -3.21 -1.32 -5.17
CA LEU A 55 -3.38 0.03 -5.71
C LEU A 55 -4.03 1.00 -4.71
N TRP A 56 -4.97 0.51 -3.88
CA TRP A 56 -5.63 1.33 -2.87
C TRP A 56 -4.64 1.83 -1.79
N TYR A 57 -3.74 0.95 -1.36
CA TYR A 57 -2.70 1.30 -0.40
C TYR A 57 -1.63 2.21 -1.01
N GLY A 58 -1.20 1.96 -2.26
CA GLY A 58 -0.25 2.81 -2.98
C GLY A 58 -0.74 4.27 -3.10
N TYR A 59 -2.00 4.48 -3.45
CA TYR A 59 -2.61 5.81 -3.53
C TYR A 59 -2.61 6.55 -2.18
N LYS A 60 -2.87 5.84 -1.07
CA LYS A 60 -2.86 6.42 0.28
C LYS A 60 -1.46 6.87 0.72
N TYR A 61 -0.40 6.12 0.35
CA TYR A 61 1.00 6.48 0.64
C TYR A 61 1.50 7.63 -0.25
N LEU A 62 1.07 7.70 -1.52
CA LEU A 62 1.41 8.79 -2.44
C LEU A 62 0.84 10.15 -2.02
N LYS A 63 -0.28 10.16 -1.29
CA LYS A 63 -0.95 11.37 -0.80
C LYS A 63 -0.25 12.03 0.42
N GLN A 64 0.74 11.38 1.04
CA GLN A 64 1.51 11.97 2.14
C GLN A 64 2.67 12.84 1.61
N GLY A 65 2.93 13.98 2.27
CA GLY A 65 3.94 14.97 1.85
C GLY A 65 5.40 14.52 2.01
N ASP A 66 5.65 13.41 2.71
CA ASP A 66 6.98 12.90 3.00
C ASP A 66 7.60 12.17 1.81
N TYR A 67 8.84 12.53 1.44
CA TYR A 67 9.56 11.95 0.29
C TYR A 67 9.70 10.43 0.38
N LYS A 68 9.89 9.88 1.59
CA LYS A 68 10.01 8.44 1.84
C LYS A 68 8.72 7.69 1.51
N SER A 69 7.56 8.27 1.83
CA SER A 69 6.24 7.67 1.56
C SER A 69 5.93 7.62 0.06
N LYS A 70 6.36 8.63 -0.70
CA LYS A 70 6.23 8.65 -2.16
C LYS A 70 7.06 7.53 -2.84
N ILE A 71 8.29 7.30 -2.39
CA ILE A 71 9.15 6.24 -2.93
C ILE A 71 8.50 4.86 -2.72
N ILE A 72 7.95 4.62 -1.53
CA ILE A 72 7.26 3.35 -1.22
C ILE A 72 6.04 3.16 -2.12
N GLY A 73 5.25 4.23 -2.34
CA GLY A 73 4.11 4.20 -3.25
C GLY A 73 4.50 3.86 -4.69
N ILE A 74 5.58 4.46 -5.20
CA ILE A 74 6.09 4.19 -6.55
C ILE A 74 6.56 2.73 -6.67
N ILE A 75 7.35 2.24 -5.71
CA ILE A 75 7.84 0.86 -5.71
C ILE A 75 6.67 -0.13 -5.73
N ALA A 76 5.65 0.10 -4.90
CA ALA A 76 4.46 -0.74 -4.87
C ALA A 76 3.75 -0.79 -6.23
N VAL A 77 3.57 0.36 -6.88
CA VAL A 77 2.94 0.43 -8.22
C VAL A 77 3.76 -0.31 -9.28
N VAL A 78 5.09 -0.13 -9.29
CA VAL A 78 5.97 -0.83 -10.24
C VAL A 78 5.90 -2.35 -10.04
N ILE A 79 5.97 -2.82 -8.79
CA ILE A 79 5.85 -4.25 -8.46
C ILE A 79 4.50 -4.81 -8.94
N THR A 80 3.40 -4.07 -8.74
CA THR A 80 2.08 -4.49 -9.21
C THR A 80 2.02 -4.62 -10.73
N LEU A 81 2.58 -3.66 -11.48
CA LEU A 81 2.63 -3.72 -12.94
C LEU A 81 3.45 -4.92 -13.44
N VAL A 82 4.61 -5.18 -12.83
CA VAL A 82 5.47 -6.31 -13.19
C VAL A 82 4.76 -7.64 -12.90
N SER A 83 4.13 -7.77 -11.72
CA SER A 83 3.37 -8.97 -11.34
C SER A 83 2.21 -9.23 -12.31
N LEU A 84 1.52 -8.18 -12.75
CA LEU A 84 0.41 -8.28 -13.71
C LEU A 84 0.90 -8.81 -15.06
N ILE A 85 2.00 -8.26 -15.59
CA ILE A 85 2.60 -8.71 -16.85
C ILE A 85 3.03 -10.18 -16.75
N PHE A 86 3.69 -10.56 -15.65
CA PHE A 86 4.14 -11.93 -15.43
C PHE A 86 2.97 -12.91 -15.35
N THR A 87 1.91 -12.54 -14.63
CA THR A 87 0.69 -13.35 -14.50
C THR A 87 0.04 -13.58 -15.87
N VAL A 88 -0.09 -12.54 -16.70
CA VAL A 88 -0.66 -12.67 -18.05
C VAL A 88 0.15 -13.64 -18.91
N LYS A 89 1.49 -13.54 -18.89
CA LYS A 89 2.35 -14.46 -19.64
C LYS A 89 2.17 -15.91 -19.19
N LEU A 90 2.20 -16.15 -17.88
CA LEU A 90 1.95 -17.49 -17.33
C LEU A 90 0.59 -18.03 -17.75
N THR A 91 -0.47 -17.21 -17.69
CA THR A 91 -1.81 -17.64 -18.11
C THR A 91 -1.84 -18.00 -19.60
N VAL A 92 -1.21 -17.19 -20.47
CA VAL A 92 -1.12 -17.47 -21.91
C VAL A 92 -0.33 -18.75 -22.18
N ASP A 93 0.80 -18.96 -21.52
CA ASP A 93 1.62 -20.17 -21.68
C ASP A 93 0.86 -21.43 -21.27
N VAL A 94 0.10 -21.37 -20.17
CA VAL A 94 -0.77 -22.47 -19.72
C VAL A 94 -1.87 -22.74 -20.75
N ILE A 95 -2.56 -21.71 -21.25
CA ILE A 95 -3.60 -21.86 -22.28
C ILE A 95 -3.01 -22.50 -23.54
N ASN A 96 -1.83 -22.04 -23.98
CA ASN A 96 -1.17 -22.59 -25.16
C ASN A 96 -0.81 -24.07 -24.98
N SER A 97 -0.31 -24.45 -23.80
CA SER A 97 -0.01 -25.85 -23.48
C SER A 97 -1.26 -26.73 -23.49
N VAL A 98 -2.40 -26.23 -23.00
CA VAL A 98 -3.68 -26.95 -23.02
C VAL A 98 -4.21 -27.05 -24.46
N ASN A 99 -4.19 -25.96 -25.22
CA ASN A 99 -4.65 -25.95 -26.62
C ASN A 99 -3.85 -26.91 -27.50
N GLN A 100 -2.53 -26.97 -27.34
CA GLN A 100 -1.71 -27.95 -28.05
C GLN A 100 -2.09 -29.38 -27.70
N SER A 101 -2.39 -29.65 -26.43
CA SER A 101 -2.85 -30.96 -25.99
C SER A 101 -4.20 -31.31 -26.61
N LEU A 102 -5.17 -30.38 -26.58
CA LEU A 102 -6.50 -30.58 -27.16
C LEU A 102 -6.47 -30.80 -28.68
N ASN A 103 -5.69 -30.00 -29.42
CA ASN A 103 -5.55 -30.16 -30.87
C ASN A 103 -5.01 -31.54 -31.24
N LYS A 104 -4.10 -32.11 -30.42
CA LYS A 104 -3.60 -33.46 -30.60
C LYS A 104 -4.71 -34.51 -30.45
N TYR A 105 -5.58 -34.39 -29.44
CA TYR A 105 -6.72 -35.31 -29.27
C TYR A 105 -7.78 -35.15 -30.37
N GLN A 106 -8.10 -33.91 -30.76
CA GLN A 106 -9.06 -33.63 -31.82
C GLN A 106 -8.60 -34.14 -33.19
N SER A 107 -7.28 -34.12 -33.47
CA SER A 107 -6.71 -34.73 -34.67
C SER A 107 -6.78 -36.26 -34.71
N LEU A 108 -7.00 -36.91 -33.56
CA LEU A 108 -7.11 -38.36 -33.42
C LEU A 108 -8.58 -38.86 -33.48
N GLY A 109 -9.55 -37.96 -33.68
CA GLY A 109 -10.94 -38.32 -33.96
C GLY A 109 -11.78 -38.75 -32.75
N PHE A 110 -11.40 -38.34 -31.53
CA PHE A 110 -12.24 -38.44 -30.33
C PHE A 110 -13.12 -37.19 -30.16
#